data_AF-A0A1E2UTD7-F1
#
_entry.id   AF-A0A1E2UTD7-F1
#
_cell.length_a   1.000
_cell.length_b   1.000
_cell.length_c   1.000
_cell.angle_alpha   90.00
_cell.angle_beta   90.00
_cell.angle_gamma   90.00
#
_symmetry.space_group_name_H-M   'P 1'
#
loop_
_entity.id
_entity.type
_entity.pdbx_description
1 polymer ?
#
loop_
_entity_poly.entity_id
_entity_poly.type
_entity_poly.pdbx_seq_one_letter_code
_entity_poly.pdbx_strand_id
1 'polypeptide(L)'
;MSSNDYKELISKFIDKYGEDELAGYLDVRLSTPERTLTLIGNNGTHKIPPEFLHGEVFAVTSGSLQLGTKEEIHAEYKEALARLIEKLKEKPWRKVYFVPTGPTTLVLQIKVVVYNILRISTVDLFYSKGHYMELDMDYREILDSIKNS
;
A
#
# COMPACT_ATOMS: atom_id res chain seq x y z
N MET A 1 14.53 14.64 9.72
CA MET A 1 15.17 14.22 10.98
C MET A 1 16.58 13.76 10.64
N SER A 2 17.56 14.27 11.36
CA SER A 2 18.97 13.90 11.21
C SER A 2 19.21 12.51 11.80
N SER A 3 20.32 11.86 11.42
CA SER A 3 20.75 10.59 12.02
C SER A 3 20.94 10.70 13.54
N ASN A 4 21.34 11.88 14.04
CA ASN A 4 21.46 12.15 15.47
C ASN A 4 20.10 12.17 16.17
N ASP A 5 19.06 12.70 15.52
CA ASP A 5 17.71 12.77 16.09
C ASP A 5 17.17 11.36 16.35
N TYR A 6 17.47 10.40 15.45
CA TYR A 6 17.05 9.01 15.61
C TYR A 6 17.79 8.29 16.74
N LYS A 7 19.10 8.51 16.88
CA LYS A 7 19.88 7.94 17.98
C LYS A 7 19.35 8.41 19.33
N GLU A 8 19.05 9.71 19.43
CA GLU A 8 18.50 10.28 20.67
C GLU A 8 17.09 9.73 20.96
N LEU A 9 16.25 9.55 19.94
CA LEU A 9 14.92 8.96 20.10
C LEU A 9 14.97 7.50 20.52
N ILE A 10 15.88 6.71 19.94
CA ILE A 10 16.09 5.30 20.29
C ILE A 10 16.63 5.19 21.72
N SER A 11 17.61 6.01 22.09
CA SER A 11 18.14 6.06 23.47
C SER A 11 17.01 6.37 24.46
N LYS A 12 16.19 7.40 24.20
CA LYS A 12 15.05 7.74 25.05
C LYS A 12 14.02 6.62 25.16
N PHE A 13 13.83 5.83 24.11
CA PHE A 13 12.95 4.68 24.14
C PHE A 13 13.53 3.56 25.00
N ILE A 14 14.81 3.23 24.83
CA ILE A 14 15.54 2.21 25.62
C ILE A 14 15.55 2.61 27.09
N ASP A 15 15.87 3.86 27.42
CA ASP A 15 15.93 4.36 28.79
C ASP A 15 14.56 4.25 29.50
N LYS A 16 13.47 4.36 28.74
CA LYS A 16 12.10 4.36 29.27
C LYS A 16 11.49 2.97 29.35
N TYR A 17 11.75 2.10 28.37
CA TYR A 17 11.04 0.83 28.20
C TYR A 17 11.96 -0.40 28.21
N GLY A 18 13.27 -0.21 28.15
CA GLY A 18 14.27 -1.27 28.10
C GLY A 18 14.62 -1.73 26.68
N GLU A 19 15.77 -2.40 26.56
CA GLU A 19 16.25 -2.97 25.30
C GLU A 19 15.36 -4.13 24.83
N ASP A 20 14.83 -4.94 25.74
CA ASP A 20 13.97 -6.08 25.43
C ASP A 20 12.66 -5.65 24.76
N GLU A 21 12.08 -4.51 25.17
CA GLU A 21 10.90 -3.96 24.51
C GLU A 21 11.23 -3.40 23.13
N LEU A 22 12.34 -2.68 22.98
CA LEU A 22 12.77 -2.24 21.65
C LEU A 22 13.00 -3.44 20.72
N ALA A 23 13.66 -4.50 21.23
CA ALA A 23 13.87 -5.73 20.51
C ALA A 23 12.53 -6.40 20.16
N GLY A 24 11.56 -6.44 21.06
CA GLY A 24 10.21 -6.95 20.79
C GLY A 24 9.48 -6.16 19.69
N TYR A 25 9.55 -4.83 19.72
CA TYR A 25 8.97 -3.97 18.68
C TYR A 25 9.64 -4.17 17.31
N LEU A 26 10.97 -4.29 17.30
CA LEU A 26 11.74 -4.52 16.09
C LEU A 26 11.53 -5.94 15.57
N ASP A 27 11.50 -6.93 16.43
CA ASP A 27 11.30 -8.33 16.09
C ASP A 27 9.90 -8.54 15.54
N VAL A 28 8.84 -8.06 16.19
CA VAL A 28 7.48 -8.09 15.60
C VAL A 28 7.47 -7.45 14.21
N ARG A 29 8.22 -6.37 13.97
CA ARG A 29 8.40 -5.89 12.61
C ARG A 29 9.14 -6.92 11.75
N LEU A 30 10.35 -7.32 12.12
CA LEU A 30 11.32 -8.04 11.29
C LEU A 30 11.01 -9.55 11.11
N SER A 31 10.37 -10.20 12.08
CA SER A 31 10.10 -11.65 12.13
C SER A 31 8.66 -12.03 11.75
N THR A 32 7.79 -11.06 11.44
CA THR A 32 6.44 -11.39 10.94
C THR A 32 6.54 -12.09 9.58
N PRO A 33 5.89 -13.25 9.36
CA PRO A 33 5.79 -13.87 8.04
C PRO A 33 5.32 -12.86 6.99
N GLU A 34 5.85 -12.95 5.78
CA GLU A 34 5.62 -11.96 4.72
C GLU A 34 4.12 -11.77 4.46
N ARG A 35 3.54 -10.70 5.03
CA ARG A 35 2.11 -10.42 4.90
C ARG A 35 1.90 -9.66 3.60
N THR A 36 1.36 -10.37 2.63
CA THR A 36 1.08 -9.84 1.30
C THR A 36 -0.41 -9.52 1.16
N LEU A 37 -0.69 -8.35 0.61
CA LEU A 37 -2.03 -7.88 0.28
C LEU A 37 -2.12 -7.64 -1.23
N THR A 38 -3.17 -8.13 -1.87
CA THR A 38 -3.57 -7.73 -3.21
C THR A 38 -4.79 -6.84 -3.13
N LEU A 39 -4.63 -5.58 -3.56
CA LEU A 39 -5.70 -4.61 -3.68
C LEU A 39 -6.29 -4.67 -5.09
N ILE A 40 -7.62 -4.65 -5.19
CA ILE A 40 -8.34 -4.48 -6.45
C ILE A 40 -9.06 -3.13 -6.39
N GLY A 41 -8.73 -2.20 -7.30
CA GLY A 41 -9.31 -0.87 -7.30
C GLY A 41 -10.84 -0.90 -7.42
N ASN A 42 -11.36 -1.57 -8.45
CA ASN A 42 -12.78 -1.80 -8.63
C ASN A 42 -13.06 -3.22 -9.14
N ASN A 43 -13.68 -4.03 -8.30
CA ASN A 43 -14.00 -5.42 -8.66
C ASN A 43 -15.17 -5.46 -9.65
N GLY A 44 -15.02 -6.24 -10.73
CA GLY A 44 -16.06 -6.44 -11.75
C GLY A 44 -15.75 -5.88 -13.14
N THR A 45 -14.66 -5.13 -13.31
CA THR A 45 -14.30 -4.55 -14.62
C THR A 45 -13.64 -5.56 -15.57
N HIS A 46 -12.80 -6.47 -15.05
CA HIS A 46 -12.13 -7.54 -15.83
C HIS A 46 -11.83 -8.76 -14.97
N LYS A 47 -11.76 -9.95 -15.59
CA LYS A 47 -11.31 -11.17 -14.91
C LYS A 47 -9.79 -11.10 -14.70
N ILE A 48 -9.36 -11.03 -13.45
CA ILE A 48 -7.96 -11.01 -13.06
C ILE A 48 -7.49 -12.47 -12.96
N PRO A 49 -6.37 -12.86 -13.61
CA PRO A 49 -5.87 -14.22 -13.50
C PRO A 49 -5.45 -14.55 -12.04
N PRO A 50 -5.80 -15.72 -11.50
CA PRO A 50 -5.52 -16.07 -10.10
C PRO A 50 -4.04 -16.03 -9.71
N GLU A 51 -3.13 -16.25 -10.66
CA GLU A 51 -1.68 -16.21 -10.44
C GLU A 51 -1.15 -14.83 -10.05
N PHE A 52 -1.92 -13.75 -10.27
CA PHE A 52 -1.58 -12.38 -9.83
C PHE A 52 -2.32 -11.97 -8.55
N LEU A 53 -3.11 -12.87 -7.96
CA LEU A 53 -3.80 -12.63 -6.69
C LEU A 53 -2.97 -13.18 -5.53
N HIS A 54 -2.04 -12.36 -5.06
CA HIS A 54 -1.09 -12.73 -4.02
C HIS A 54 -1.63 -12.48 -2.62
N GLY A 55 -1.41 -13.43 -1.71
CA GLY A 55 -1.76 -13.28 -0.30
C GLY A 55 -3.25 -13.01 -0.08
N GLU A 56 -3.56 -12.05 0.77
CA GLU A 56 -4.94 -11.66 1.05
C GLU A 56 -5.48 -10.71 -0.01
N VAL A 57 -6.71 -10.92 -0.49
CA VAL A 57 -7.31 -10.08 -1.55
C VAL A 57 -8.36 -9.14 -0.94
N PHE A 58 -8.29 -7.86 -1.30
CA PHE A 58 -9.27 -6.85 -0.88
C PHE A 58 -9.68 -5.96 -2.06
N ALA A 59 -10.99 -5.89 -2.32
CA ALA A 59 -11.56 -4.97 -3.29
C ALA A 59 -11.95 -3.65 -2.62
N VAL A 60 -11.45 -2.52 -3.12
CA VAL A 60 -11.73 -1.20 -2.55
C VAL A 60 -13.17 -0.78 -2.86
N THR A 61 -13.57 -0.94 -4.11
CA THR A 61 -14.97 -0.84 -4.57
C THR A 61 -15.36 -2.06 -5.40
N SER A 62 -16.66 -2.20 -5.64
CA SER A 62 -17.22 -3.27 -6.47
C SER A 62 -18.40 -2.76 -7.28
N GLY A 63 -18.50 -3.18 -8.54
CA GLY A 63 -19.63 -2.87 -9.42
C GLY A 63 -19.47 -1.56 -10.19
N SER A 64 -20.60 -0.98 -10.59
CA SER A 64 -20.68 0.31 -11.26
C SER A 64 -20.63 1.41 -10.20
N LEU A 65 -19.47 2.04 -10.01
CA LEU A 65 -19.41 3.33 -9.33
C LEU A 65 -20.45 4.25 -9.94
N GLN A 66 -21.36 4.76 -9.11
CA GLN A 66 -22.43 5.59 -9.63
C GLN A 66 -21.82 6.93 -10.02
N LEU A 67 -21.80 7.22 -11.33
CA LEU A 67 -21.41 8.51 -11.88
C LEU A 67 -22.54 9.52 -11.61
N GLY A 68 -22.81 9.77 -10.33
CA GLY A 68 -23.77 10.76 -9.86
C GLY A 68 -23.16 12.15 -9.81
N THR A 69 -23.67 12.97 -8.90
CA THR A 69 -23.13 14.29 -8.57
C THR A 69 -21.72 14.19 -7.98
N LYS A 70 -21.00 15.31 -7.98
CA LYS A 70 -19.66 15.40 -7.39
C LYS A 70 -19.66 15.00 -5.92
N GLU A 71 -20.71 15.37 -5.21
CA GLU A 71 -20.90 15.13 -3.78
C GLU A 71 -21.08 13.63 -3.49
N GLU A 72 -21.85 12.93 -4.32
CA GLU A 72 -22.06 11.48 -4.22
C GLU A 72 -20.76 10.71 -4.50
N ILE A 73 -20.05 11.07 -5.57
CA ILE A 73 -18.75 10.47 -5.89
C ILE A 73 -17.75 10.68 -4.74
N HIS A 74 -17.73 11.89 -4.17
CA HIS A 74 -16.84 12.22 -3.06
C HIS A 74 -17.18 11.41 -1.80
N ALA A 75 -18.47 11.26 -1.48
CA ALA A 75 -18.92 10.44 -0.35
C ALA A 75 -18.53 8.97 -0.54
N GLU A 76 -18.76 8.41 -1.74
CA GLU A 76 -18.41 7.02 -2.07
C GLU A 76 -16.89 6.79 -1.97
N TYR A 77 -16.07 7.70 -2.49
CA TYR A 77 -14.62 7.61 -2.38
C TYR A 77 -14.16 7.68 -0.93
N LYS A 78 -14.75 8.58 -0.14
CA LYS A 78 -14.40 8.72 1.28
C LYS A 78 -14.69 7.44 2.05
N GLU A 79 -15.84 6.82 1.81
CA GLU A 79 -16.20 5.54 2.43
C GLU A 79 -15.23 4.42 2.00
N ALA A 80 -14.98 4.29 0.69
CA ALA A 80 -14.10 3.26 0.16
C ALA A 80 -12.67 3.38 0.71
N LEU A 81 -12.14 4.60 0.76
CA LEU A 81 -10.81 4.89 1.31
C LEU A 81 -10.76 4.69 2.83
N ALA A 82 -11.85 4.95 3.56
CA ALA A 82 -11.92 4.68 5.00
C ALA A 82 -11.78 3.17 5.28
N ARG A 83 -12.53 2.32 4.57
CA ARG A 83 -12.41 0.85 4.67
C ARG A 83 -11.03 0.36 4.26
N LEU A 84 -10.44 0.95 3.22
CA LEU A 84 -9.06 0.65 2.85
C LEU A 84 -8.08 0.99 3.98
N ILE A 85 -8.23 2.15 4.62
CA ILE A 85 -7.35 2.55 5.74
C ILE A 85 -7.47 1.54 6.90
N GLU A 86 -8.69 1.10 7.23
CA GLU A 86 -8.90 0.05 8.22
C GLU A 86 -8.17 -1.23 7.81
N LYS A 87 -8.35 -1.67 6.56
CA LYS A 87 -7.68 -2.86 6.03
C LYS A 87 -6.16 -2.80 6.12
N LEU A 88 -5.59 -1.65 5.78
CA LEU A 88 -4.14 -1.43 5.84
C LEU A 88 -3.61 -1.41 7.28
N LYS A 89 -4.46 -1.12 8.28
CA LYS A 89 -4.08 -1.11 9.69
C LYS A 89 -4.27 -2.45 10.41
N GLU A 90 -5.05 -3.38 9.85
CA GLU A 90 -5.31 -4.68 10.46
C GLU A 90 -4.03 -5.49 10.72
N LYS A 91 -3.02 -5.36 9.84
CA LYS A 91 -1.81 -6.19 9.84
C LYS A 91 -0.60 -5.37 9.37
N PRO A 92 0.64 -5.70 9.81
CA PRO A 92 1.86 -5.14 9.25
C PRO A 92 2.15 -5.73 7.87
N TRP A 93 1.49 -5.20 6.84
CA TRP A 93 1.70 -5.59 5.45
C TRP A 93 3.14 -5.27 5.00
N ARG A 94 3.77 -6.21 4.30
CA ARG A 94 5.14 -6.09 3.78
C ARG A 94 5.20 -5.87 2.29
N LYS A 95 4.23 -6.41 1.56
CA LYS A 95 4.10 -6.24 0.11
C LYS A 95 2.64 -5.98 -0.25
N VAL A 96 2.41 -5.01 -1.11
CA VAL A 96 1.08 -4.69 -1.63
C VAL A 96 1.11 -4.79 -3.14
N TYR A 97 0.43 -5.79 -3.68
CA TYR A 97 0.11 -5.85 -5.11
C TYR A 97 -1.15 -5.03 -5.35
N PHE A 98 -1.22 -4.37 -6.49
CA PHE A 98 -2.36 -3.54 -6.83
C PHE A 98 -2.82 -3.78 -8.25
N VAL A 99 -4.11 -4.08 -8.39
CA VAL A 99 -4.78 -4.18 -9.68
C VAL A 99 -5.55 -2.88 -9.93
N PRO A 100 -5.01 -1.96 -10.74
CA PRO A 100 -5.48 -0.58 -10.87
C PRO A 100 -6.73 -0.49 -11.77
N THR A 101 -7.81 -1.10 -11.33
CA THR A 101 -9.13 -1.09 -12.01
C THR A 101 -10.04 -0.01 -11.46
N GLY A 102 -10.98 0.47 -12.29
CA GLY A 102 -11.92 1.54 -11.93
C GLY A 102 -11.46 2.94 -12.37
N PRO A 103 -12.12 4.01 -11.89
CA PRO A 103 -11.79 5.38 -12.25
C PRO A 103 -10.37 5.75 -11.84
N THR A 104 -9.62 6.37 -12.74
CA THR A 104 -8.21 6.77 -12.52
C THR A 104 -8.03 7.60 -11.26
N THR A 105 -8.98 8.49 -10.96
CA THR A 105 -8.94 9.31 -9.74
C THR A 105 -8.95 8.47 -8.46
N LEU A 106 -9.80 7.43 -8.39
CA LEU A 106 -9.83 6.51 -7.25
C LEU A 106 -8.54 5.71 -7.16
N VAL A 107 -8.09 5.16 -8.29
CA VAL A 107 -6.84 4.38 -8.39
C VAL A 107 -5.65 5.17 -7.84
N LEU A 108 -5.52 6.45 -8.19
CA LEU A 108 -4.47 7.31 -7.67
C LEU A 108 -4.62 7.57 -6.16
N GLN A 109 -5.82 7.82 -5.67
CA GLN A 109 -6.05 8.01 -4.23
C GLN A 109 -5.70 6.75 -3.42
N ILE A 110 -6.02 5.56 -3.95
CA ILE A 110 -5.64 4.28 -3.33
C ILE A 110 -4.12 4.21 -3.15
N LYS A 111 -3.34 4.48 -4.22
CA LYS A 111 -1.86 4.46 -4.15
C LYS A 111 -1.33 5.45 -3.11
N VAL A 112 -1.88 6.67 -3.07
CA VAL A 112 -1.51 7.69 -2.09
C VAL A 112 -1.79 7.22 -0.66
N VAL A 113 -2.96 6.61 -0.42
CA VAL A 113 -3.33 6.08 0.90
C VAL A 113 -2.41 4.93 1.32
N VAL A 114 -2.15 3.97 0.44
CA VAL A 114 -1.23 2.85 0.70
C VAL A 114 0.13 3.37 1.13
N TYR A 115 0.72 4.29 0.35
CA TYR A 115 2.01 4.87 0.68
C TYR A 115 1.99 5.67 1.99
N ASN A 116 0.93 6.41 2.26
CA ASN A 116 0.84 7.22 3.48
C ASN A 116 0.71 6.38 4.76
N ILE A 117 0.00 5.26 4.70
CA ILE A 117 -0.21 4.39 5.85
C ILE A 117 0.96 3.43 6.05
N LEU A 118 1.43 2.77 4.98
CA LEU A 118 2.40 1.68 5.06
C LEU A 118 3.84 2.10 4.76
N ARG A 119 4.04 3.25 4.12
CA ARG A 119 5.36 3.74 3.66
C ARG A 119 6.06 2.79 2.68
N ILE A 120 5.29 2.04 1.90
CA ILE A 120 5.75 1.18 0.82
C ILE A 120 5.00 1.51 -0.47
N SER A 121 5.67 1.30 -1.61
CA SER A 121 5.05 1.37 -2.93
C SER A 121 4.25 0.11 -3.21
N THR A 122 3.30 0.21 -4.14
CA THR A 122 2.59 -0.97 -4.67
C THR A 122 3.36 -1.58 -5.83
N VAL A 123 3.21 -2.90 -6.00
CA VAL A 123 3.56 -3.60 -7.24
C VAL A 123 2.31 -3.62 -8.11
N ASP A 124 2.33 -2.88 -9.21
CA ASP A 124 1.13 -2.67 -10.02
C ASP A 124 0.98 -3.76 -11.08
N LEU A 125 -0.20 -4.36 -11.16
CA LEU A 125 -0.54 -5.28 -12.24
C LEU A 125 -0.86 -4.47 -13.50
N PHE A 126 -0.03 -4.64 -14.52
CA PHE A 126 -0.15 -3.97 -15.81
C PHE A 126 -0.53 -4.96 -16.90
N TYR A 127 -1.48 -4.60 -17.75
CA TYR A 127 -1.91 -5.41 -18.89
C TYR A 127 -1.50 -4.74 -20.20
N SER A 128 -0.76 -5.48 -21.04
CA SER A 128 -0.32 -5.00 -22.34
C SER A 128 -0.15 -6.14 -23.32
N LYS A 129 -0.60 -5.94 -24.57
CA LYS A 129 -0.45 -6.88 -25.68
C LYS A 129 -0.90 -8.32 -25.37
N GLY A 130 -1.97 -8.50 -24.60
CA GLY A 130 -2.49 -9.83 -24.26
C GLY A 130 -1.86 -10.47 -23.02
N HIS A 131 -0.91 -9.82 -22.37
CA HIS A 131 -0.19 -10.36 -21.23
C HIS A 131 -0.25 -9.42 -20.02
N TYR A 132 -0.27 -10.03 -18.85
CA TYR A 132 -0.13 -9.34 -17.58
C TYR A 132 1.33 -9.35 -17.13
N MET A 133 1.77 -8.25 -16.53
CA MET A 133 3.10 -8.10 -15.93
C MET A 133 3.01 -7.29 -14.65
N GLU A 134 3.92 -7.55 -13.73
CA GLU A 134 4.06 -6.81 -12.49
C GLU A 134 5.06 -5.68 -12.67
N LEU A 135 4.64 -4.46 -12.34
CA LEU A 135 5.49 -3.27 -12.36
C LEU A 135 5.82 -2.88 -10.92
N ASP A 136 7.04 -3.19 -10.51
CA ASP A 136 7.63 -2.69 -9.28
C ASP A 136 8.55 -1.51 -9.62
N MET A 137 8.26 -0.33 -9.06
CA MET A 137 9.04 0.88 -9.30
C MET A 137 9.58 1.42 -7.98
N ASP A 138 10.90 1.32 -7.81
CA ASP A 138 11.59 1.98 -6.71
C ASP A 138 12.04 3.40 -7.11
N TYR A 139 11.26 4.39 -6.69
CA TYR A 139 11.59 5.79 -6.93
C TYR A 139 12.89 6.25 -6.24
N ARG A 140 13.36 5.54 -5.20
CA ARG A 140 14.64 5.87 -4.56
C ARG A 140 15.81 5.52 -5.47
N GLU A 141 15.77 4.34 -6.08
CA GLU A 141 16.77 3.94 -7.08
C GLU A 141 16.81 4.92 -8.26
N ILE A 142 15.64 5.35 -8.74
CA ILE A 142 15.53 6.35 -9.81
C ILE A 142 16.17 7.68 -9.39
N LEU A 143 15.86 8.18 -8.18
CA LEU A 143 16.43 9.44 -7.70
C LEU A 143 17.96 9.38 -7.53
N ASP A 144 18.49 8.24 -7.11
CA ASP A 144 19.94 8.06 -6.98
C ASP A 144 20.63 7.95 -8.34
N SER A 145 19.95 7.41 -9.37
CA SER A 145 20.47 7.42 -10.74
C SER A 145 20.64 8.84 -11.30
N ILE A 146 19.74 9.77 -10.96
CA ILE A 146 19.75 11.16 -11.43
C ILE A 146 20.86 11.98 -10.75
N LYS A 147 21.19 11.67 -9.48
CA LYS A 147 22.25 12.39 -8.76
C LYS A 147 23.66 12.04 -9.23
N ASN A 148 23.82 10.86 -9.85
CA ASN A 148 25.09 10.33 -10.31
C ASN A 148 25.32 10.54 -11.82
N SER A 149 24.40 11.25 -12.49
CA SER A 149 24.46 11.64 -13.91
C SER A 149 24.68 13.14 -14.04
#